data_AF-A0A2A4WXP8-F1
#
_entry.id   AF-A0A2A4WXP8-F1
#
_cell.length_a   1.000
_cell.length_b   1.000
_cell.length_c   1.000
_cell.angle_alpha   90.00
_cell.angle_beta   90.00
_cell.angle_gamma   90.00
#
_symmetry.space_group_name_H-M   'P 1'
#
loop_
_entity.id
_entity.type
_entity.pdbx_description
1 polymer ?
#
loop_
_entity_poly.entity_id
_entity_poly.type
_entity_poly.pdbx_seq_one_letter_code
_entity_poly.pdbx_strand_id
1 'polypeptide(L)'
;MKHAVWITLLIALVVVNIAAELVFYFSGVYIAMFYRIVLITGITVISAVFVGAMLLVGVLEGEKPLSGHVSDTLGADKKTD
;
A
#
# COMPACT_ATOMS: atom_id res chain seq x y z
N MET A 1 0.57 9.39 -2.22
CA MET A 1 1.86 8.73 -2.58
C MET A 1 3.10 9.45 -2.07
N LYS A 2 3.21 10.78 -2.22
CA LYS A 2 4.51 11.50 -2.09
C LYS A 2 5.31 11.23 -0.81
N HIS A 3 4.65 10.94 0.32
CA HIS A 3 5.34 10.71 1.59
C HIS A 3 5.02 9.38 2.27
N ALA A 4 4.00 8.64 1.84
CA ALA A 4 3.58 7.42 2.54
C ALA A 4 4.70 6.36 2.59
N VAL A 5 5.33 6.09 1.45
CA VAL A 5 6.45 5.13 1.34
C VAL A 5 7.66 5.58 2.18
N TRP A 6 7.95 6.88 2.19
CA TRP A 6 9.07 7.45 2.96
C TRP A 6 8.82 7.40 4.46
N ILE A 7 7.60 7.67 4.90
CA ILE A 7 7.19 7.56 6.30
C ILE A 7 7.29 6.09 6.74
N THR A 8 6.80 5.15 5.94
CA THR A 8 6.91 3.71 6.25
C THR A 8 8.37 3.26 6.30
N LEU A 9 9.24 3.78 5.42
CA LEU A 9 10.67 3.47 5.44
C LEU A 9 11.33 3.95 6.75
N LEU A 10 11.05 5.18 7.17
CA LEU A 10 11.58 5.74 8.43
C LEU A 10 11.10 4.94 9.64
N ILE A 11 9.81 4.61 9.70
CA ILE A 11 9.24 3.80 10.78
C ILE A 11 9.88 2.41 10.80
N ALA A 12 9.98 1.74 9.64
CA ALA A 12 10.59 0.42 9.54
C ALA A 12 12.06 0.43 9.98
N LEU A 13 12.81 1.47 9.62
CA LEU A 13 14.21 1.63 10.01
C LEU A 13 14.36 1.69 11.53
N VAL A 14 13.50 2.45 12.21
CA VAL A 14 13.51 2.55 13.68
C VAL A 14 13.07 1.22 14.32
N VAL A 15 11.91 0.71 13.91
CA VAL A 15 11.28 -0.47 14.54
C VAL A 15 12.15 -1.71 14.39
N VAL A 16 12.70 -1.98 13.19
CA VAL A 16 13.51 -3.17 12.95
C VAL A 16 14.82 -3.14 13.73
N ASN A 17 15.45 -1.97 13.87
CA ASN A 17 16.68 -1.86 14.66
C ASN A 17 16.42 -2.01 16.15
N ILE A 18 15.35 -1.40 16.68
CA ILE A 18 14.95 -1.58 18.08
C ILE A 18 14.64 -3.06 18.34
N ALA A 19 13.85 -3.71 17.47
CA ALA A 19 13.52 -5.11 17.61
C ALA A 19 14.77 -6.00 17.59
N ALA A 20 15.72 -5.73 16.68
CA ALA A 20 16.96 -6.49 16.61
C ALA A 20 17.85 -6.28 17.85
N GLU A 21 17.85 -5.08 18.43
CA GLU A 21 18.54 -4.81 19.70
C GLU A 21 17.89 -5.56 20.87
N LEU A 22 16.55 -5.57 20.95
CA LEU A 22 15.82 -6.34 21.96
C LEU A 22 16.10 -7.85 21.83
N VAL A 23 16.14 -8.38 20.61
CA VAL A 23 16.49 -9.78 20.38
C VAL A 23 17.90 -10.06 20.89
N PHE A 24 18.87 -9.20 20.59
CA PHE A 24 20.23 -9.35 21.10
C PHE A 24 20.27 -9.32 22.63
N TYR A 25 19.56 -8.38 23.24
CA TYR A 25 19.51 -8.21 24.70
C TYR A 25 18.92 -9.42 25.44
N PHE A 26 17.80 -9.97 24.96
CA PHE A 26 17.10 -11.05 25.67
C PHE A 26 17.55 -12.46 25.29
N SER A 27 18.09 -12.66 24.09
CA SER A 27 18.43 -13.99 23.57
C SER A 27 19.92 -14.19 23.25
N GLY A 28 20.72 -13.11 23.24
CA GLY A 28 22.12 -13.15 22.81
C GLY A 28 22.31 -13.37 21.30
N VAL A 29 21.22 -13.45 20.52
CA VAL A 29 21.27 -13.69 19.08
C VAL A 29 21.59 -12.40 18.32
N TYR A 30 22.70 -12.41 17.59
CA TYR A 30 23.08 -11.30 16.73
C TYR A 30 22.39 -11.41 15.36
N ILE A 31 21.50 -10.47 15.07
CA ILE A 31 20.93 -10.30 13.73
C ILE A 31 21.86 -9.42 12.89
N ALA A 32 22.52 -10.04 11.91
CA ALA A 32 23.42 -9.34 11.00
C ALA A 32 22.70 -8.24 10.20
N MET A 33 23.42 -7.16 9.91
CA MET A 33 22.87 -5.95 9.31
C MET A 33 22.19 -6.19 7.95
N PHE A 34 22.70 -7.15 7.16
CA PHE A 34 22.08 -7.52 5.87
C PHE A 34 20.63 -8.00 6.04
N TYR A 35 20.36 -8.85 7.04
CA TYR A 35 18.99 -9.31 7.33
C TYR A 35 18.08 -8.16 7.78
N ARG A 36 18.61 -7.21 8.57
CA ARG A 36 17.85 -6.03 8.99
C ARG A 36 17.44 -5.18 7.79
N ILE A 37 18.37 -4.95 6.85
CA ILE A 37 18.09 -4.20 5.61
C ILE A 37 17.01 -4.93 4.79
N VAL A 38 17.14 -6.24 4.60
CA VAL A 38 16.14 -7.05 3.87
C VAL A 38 14.76 -6.93 4.50
N LEU A 39 14.65 -6.98 5.83
CA LEU A 39 13.38 -6.79 6.53
C LEU A 39 12.80 -5.39 6.30
N ILE A 40 13.62 -4.33 6.43
CA ILE A 40 13.19 -2.95 6.23
C ILE A 40 12.69 -2.75 4.79
N THR A 41 13.44 -3.23 3.80
CA THR A 41 13.06 -3.13 2.39
C THR A 41 11.80 -3.94 2.11
N GLY A 42 11.69 -5.16 2.64
CA GLY A 42 10.51 -6.01 2.49
C GLY A 42 9.24 -5.34 3.02
N ILE A 43 9.29 -4.80 4.24
CA ILE A 43 8.17 -4.05 4.84
C ILE A 43 7.79 -2.86 3.96
N THR A 44 8.78 -2.10 3.50
CA THR A 44 8.55 -0.91 2.67
C THR A 44 7.88 -1.25 1.34
N VAL A 45 8.32 -2.33 0.67
CA VAL A 45 7.72 -2.80 -0.59
C VAL A 45 6.29 -3.29 -0.38
N ILE A 46 6.05 -4.10 0.66
CA ILE A 46 4.71 -4.57 1.00
C ILE A 46 3.78 -3.38 1.24
N SER A 47 4.19 -2.42 2.09
CA SER A 47 3.40 -1.21 2.33
C SER A 47 3.12 -0.41 1.06
N ALA A 48 4.10 -0.29 0.15
CA ALA A 48 3.90 0.41 -1.11
C ALA A 48 2.82 -0.25 -1.99
N VAL A 49 2.79 -1.59 -2.05
CA VAL A 49 1.77 -2.34 -2.80
C VAL A 49 0.38 -2.12 -2.21
N PHE A 50 0.22 -2.28 -0.89
CA PHE A 50 -1.08 -2.11 -0.23
C PHE A 50 -1.59 -0.67 -0.32
N VAL A 51 -0.74 0.32 -0.10
CA VAL A 51 -1.11 1.74 -0.23
C VAL A 51 -1.45 2.06 -1.68
N GLY A 52 -0.70 1.54 -2.65
CA GLY A 52 -1.01 1.67 -4.07
C GLY A 52 -2.39 1.10 -4.42
N ALA A 53 -2.69 -0.10 -3.94
CA ALA A 53 -3.99 -0.75 -4.16
C ALA A 53 -5.15 0.06 -3.54
N MET A 54 -5.01 0.52 -2.29
CA MET A 54 -6.05 1.33 -1.63
C MET A 54 -6.33 2.64 -2.37
N LEU A 55 -5.29 3.27 -2.94
CA LEU A 55 -5.48 4.48 -3.74
C LEU A 55 -6.25 4.21 -5.03
N LEU A 56 -5.95 3.10 -5.72
CA LEU A 56 -6.69 2.71 -6.92
C LEU A 56 -8.17 2.45 -6.60
N VAL A 57 -8.45 1.74 -5.50
CA VAL A 57 -9.83 1.52 -5.03
C VAL A 57 -10.53 2.85 -4.74
N GLY A 58 -9.88 3.78 -4.04
CA GLY A 58 -10.46 5.09 -3.74
C GLY A 58 -10.73 5.94 -5.00
N VAL A 59 -9.91 5.80 -6.05
CA VAL A 59 -10.19 6.43 -7.36
C VAL A 59 -11.42 5.79 -8.00
N LEU A 60 -11.52 4.46 -7.99
CA LEU A 60 -12.66 3.73 -8.55
C LEU A 60 -13.99 4.06 -7.86
N GLU A 61 -14.00 4.26 -6.55
CA GLU A 61 -15.19 4.72 -5.82
C GLU A 61 -15.64 6.13 -6.21
N GLY A 62 -14.71 6.97 -6.65
CA GLY A 62 -14.97 8.34 -7.09
C GLY A 62 -15.41 8.45 -8.55
N GLU A 63 -15.28 7.39 -9.35
CA GLU A 63 -15.70 7.39 -10.74
C GLU A 63 -17.23 7.23 -10.86
N LYS A 64 -17.86 8.09 -11.67
CA LYS A 64 -19.27 7.92 -12.02
C LYS A 64 -19.41 6.63 -12.85
N PRO A 65 -20.28 5.69 -12.46
CA PRO A 65 -20.42 4.44 -13.21
C PRO A 65 -20.84 4.72 -14.65
N LEU A 66 -20.03 4.27 -15.61
CA LEU A 66 -20.38 4.30 -17.04
C LEU A 66 -21.52 3.34 -17.38
N SER A 67 -21.90 2.44 -16.47
CA SER A 67 -23.22 1.79 -16.52
C SER A 67 -24.28 2.77 -16.01
N GLY A 68 -24.59 3.76 -16.83
CA GLY A 68 -25.81 4.53 -16.65
C GLY A 68 -27.02 3.60 -16.68
N HIS A 69 -28.16 4.10 -16.19
CA HIS A 69 -29.46 3.46 -16.43
C HIS A 69 -29.59 3.11 -17.91
N VAL A 70 -30.38 2.08 -18.25
CA VAL A 70 -30.59 1.61 -19.64
C VAL A 70 -30.89 2.77 -20.62
N SER A 71 -31.40 3.91 -20.14
CA SER A 71 -31.58 5.15 -20.89
C SER A 71 -30.30 5.80 -21.45
N ASP A 72 -29.15 5.65 -20.79
CA ASP A 72 -27.86 6.22 -21.20
C ASP A 72 -27.07 5.31 -22.15
N THR A 73 -27.35 4.00 -22.15
CA THR A 73 -26.67 3.01 -23.01
C THR A 73 -27.34 2.82 -24.37
N LEU A 74 -28.58 3.31 -24.55
CA LEU A 74 -29.32 3.17 -25.81
C LEU A 74 -28.91 4.16 -26.91
N GLY A 75 -28.05 5.15 -26.62
CA GLY A 75 -27.55 6.08 -27.62
C GLY A 75 -28.65 6.65 -28.53
N ALA A 76 -28.43 6.62 -29.85
CA ALA A 76 -29.37 7.13 -30.85
C ALA A 76 -30.65 6.28 -31.05
N ASP A 77 -30.80 5.14 -30.35
CA ASP A 77 -31.90 4.18 -30.54
C ASP A 77 -33.04 4.34 -29.52
N LYS A 78 -33.08 5.47 -28.80
CA LYS A 78 -34.20 5.83 -27.93
C LYS A 78 -35.43 6.16 -28.79
N LYS A 79 -36.28 5.17 -29.06
CA LYS A 79 -37.64 5.41 -29.57
C LYS A 79 -38.49 6.05 -28.47
N THR A 80 -38.96 7.26 -28.75
CA THR A 80 -40.00 7.94 -27.97
C THR A 80 -41.34 7.40 -28.47
N ASP A 81 -41.87 6.38 -27.80
CA ASP A 81 -43.31 6.11 -27.79
C ASP A 81 -43.99 6.94 -26.69
#